data_AF-A0A7S4UJQ6-F1
#
_entry.id   AF-A0A7S4UJQ6-F1
#
_cell.length_a   1.000
_cell.length_b   1.000
_cell.length_c   1.000
_cell.angle_alpha   90.00
_cell.angle_beta   90.00
_cell.angle_gamma   90.00
#
_symmetry.space_group_name_H-M   'P 1'
#
loop_
_entity.id
_entity.type
_entity.pdbx_description
1 polymer ?
#
loop_
_entity_poly.entity_id
_entity_poly.type
_entity_poly.pdbx_seq_one_letter_code
_entity_poly.pdbx_strand_id
1 'polypeptide(L)'
;AQTVTYDLTQNPWKTLRDHVIRGQNLFPAVGFVHALWSGTSFMCNLEMLNFRIHTPLVISEIAKTVQMCLHKAGPNMELWDNDGKIRYASAYVQVSKSPPSAYPAPHKDKDISSIFEGMQFYNHIRRLGYEYGTNYQLIDCLNLKEAYFGKMPSLNWISYMDAMLHLHLVDGNSFGYPIGIDKIFFRENSLSHAPLWAVRPECNTIANDAILLQGLRMEYLPVQTHTYSIHQETFIEYGESDTAIDIKLLASLICRESRVFSLYQPLVSNDLLELADLLRDSKIMAENEAKVAPIILSEYSNIDVGEE
;
A
#
# COMPACT_ATOMS: atom_id res chain seq x y z
N ALA A 1 -0.13 -6.49 30.78
CA ALA A 1 -0.33 -6.14 29.37
C ALA A 1 -1.54 -6.89 28.86
N GLN A 2 -2.35 -6.28 28.00
CA GLN A 2 -3.48 -6.93 27.32
C GLN A 2 -3.03 -7.27 25.90
N THR A 3 -3.33 -8.46 25.39
CA THR A 3 -3.04 -8.77 23.98
C THR A 3 -4.22 -8.39 23.11
N VAL A 4 -3.97 -7.59 22.07
CA VAL A 4 -4.93 -7.26 21.02
C VAL A 4 -4.66 -8.19 19.84
N THR A 5 -5.66 -8.95 19.41
CA THR A 5 -5.54 -9.95 18.33
C THR A 5 -6.55 -9.69 17.23
N TYR A 6 -6.07 -9.73 15.99
CA TYR A 6 -6.89 -9.68 14.78
C TYR A 6 -6.74 -11.02 14.04
N ASP A 7 -7.82 -11.80 13.95
CA ASP A 7 -7.84 -13.07 13.22
C ASP A 7 -8.11 -12.82 11.72
N LEU A 8 -7.06 -12.87 10.91
CA LEU A 8 -7.08 -12.58 9.48
C LEU A 8 -7.83 -13.64 8.66
N THR A 9 -8.29 -14.72 9.28
CA THR A 9 -9.11 -15.74 8.61
C THR A 9 -10.61 -15.45 8.68
N GLN A 10 -11.02 -14.53 9.56
CA GLN A 10 -12.42 -14.25 9.84
C GLN A 10 -12.83 -12.82 9.51
N ASN A 11 -14.10 -12.63 9.19
CA ASN A 11 -14.67 -11.29 9.15
C ASN A 11 -14.74 -10.70 10.58
N PRO A 12 -14.51 -9.38 10.75
CA PRO A 12 -14.22 -8.41 9.70
C PRO A 12 -12.70 -8.24 9.43
N TRP A 13 -11.83 -8.98 10.12
CA TRP A 13 -10.38 -8.74 10.11
C TRP A 13 -9.64 -9.29 8.90
N LYS A 14 -10.23 -10.24 8.16
CA LYS A 14 -9.69 -10.70 6.88
C LYS A 14 -9.46 -9.55 5.90
N THR A 15 -10.22 -8.46 6.03
CA THR A 15 -10.12 -7.30 5.14
C THR A 15 -8.83 -6.52 5.37
N LEU A 16 -8.11 -6.69 6.48
CA LEU A 16 -6.81 -6.04 6.70
C LEU A 16 -5.79 -6.36 5.59
N ARG A 17 -5.97 -7.45 4.85
CA ARG A 17 -5.15 -7.80 3.68
C ARG A 17 -5.43 -6.94 2.44
N ASP A 18 -6.52 -6.20 2.42
CA ASP A 18 -6.84 -5.26 1.34
C ASP A 18 -6.10 -3.92 1.52
N HIS A 19 -5.43 -3.68 2.65
CA HIS A 19 -4.62 -2.48 2.86
C HIS A 19 -3.21 -2.68 2.30
N VAL A 20 -3.11 -2.60 0.98
CA VAL A 20 -1.87 -2.80 0.22
C VAL A 20 -1.26 -1.46 -0.16
N ILE A 21 0.02 -1.30 0.12
CA ILE A 21 0.78 -0.11 -0.22
C ILE A 21 2.12 -0.55 -0.82
N ARG A 22 2.38 -0.15 -2.08
CA ARG A 22 3.57 -0.50 -2.86
C ARG A 22 3.85 -2.00 -2.86
N GLY A 23 2.82 -2.79 -3.16
CA GLY A 23 2.85 -4.25 -3.17
C GLY A 23 2.97 -4.92 -1.80
N GLN A 24 2.95 -4.18 -0.69
CA GLN A 24 3.06 -4.74 0.66
C GLN A 24 1.76 -4.60 1.44
N ASN A 25 1.33 -5.69 2.08
CA ASN A 25 0.23 -5.65 3.04
C ASN A 25 0.72 -4.99 4.32
N LEU A 26 0.35 -3.72 4.53
CA LEU A 26 0.72 -2.97 5.72
C LEU A 26 -0.47 -2.93 6.68
N PHE A 27 -0.21 -3.03 7.97
CA PHE A 27 -1.23 -2.77 8.97
C PHE A 27 -1.58 -1.26 8.95
N PRO A 28 -2.86 -0.89 8.79
CA PRO A 28 -3.25 0.51 8.63
C PRO A 28 -2.86 1.35 9.85
N ALA A 29 -2.51 2.62 9.62
CA ALA A 29 -2.20 3.57 10.68
C ALA A 29 -3.33 3.67 11.73
N VAL A 30 -4.57 3.72 11.25
CA VAL A 30 -5.79 3.74 12.06
C VAL A 30 -6.10 2.39 12.71
N GLY A 31 -5.46 1.30 12.27
CA GLY A 31 -5.49 0.01 12.96
C GLY A 31 -4.80 0.08 14.32
N PHE A 32 -3.70 0.83 14.43
CA PHE A 32 -3.04 1.08 15.72
C PHE A 32 -3.91 1.95 16.63
N VAL A 33 -4.58 2.96 16.06
CA VAL A 33 -5.58 3.77 16.78
C VAL A 33 -6.69 2.88 17.33
N HIS A 34 -7.25 1.99 16.51
CA HIS A 34 -8.28 1.03 16.93
C HIS A 34 -7.79 0.10 18.04
N ALA A 35 -6.56 -0.42 17.93
CA ALA A 35 -5.96 -1.27 18.97
C ALA A 35 -5.81 -0.52 20.32
N LEU A 36 -5.35 0.74 20.30
CA LEU A 36 -5.30 1.58 21.51
C LEU A 36 -6.70 1.84 22.08
N TRP A 37 -7.69 2.10 21.22
CA TRP A 37 -9.09 2.36 21.60
C TRP A 37 -9.75 1.13 22.24
N SER A 38 -9.42 -0.07 21.77
CA SER A 38 -9.90 -1.32 22.35
C SER A 38 -9.49 -1.47 23.83
N GLY A 39 -8.34 -0.91 24.22
CA GLY A 39 -7.85 -0.86 25.59
C GLY A 39 -8.65 0.06 26.53
N THR A 40 -9.57 0.84 25.97
CA THR A 40 -10.55 1.64 26.71
C THR A 40 -11.96 1.09 26.54
N SER A 41 -12.11 -0.13 26.02
CA SER A 41 -13.40 -0.75 25.71
C SER A 41 -14.25 0.10 24.77
N PHE A 42 -13.61 0.79 23.82
CA PHE A 42 -14.29 1.65 22.84
C PHE A 42 -15.16 2.73 23.49
N MET A 43 -14.67 3.39 24.55
CA MET A 43 -15.39 4.49 25.19
C MET A 43 -15.66 5.65 24.21
N CYS A 44 -16.87 6.22 24.27
CA CYS A 44 -17.23 7.49 23.64
C CYS A 44 -16.67 8.70 24.41
N ASN A 45 -16.67 9.86 23.77
CA ASN A 45 -16.08 11.10 24.27
C ASN A 45 -14.62 10.94 24.71
N LEU A 46 -13.91 10.04 24.02
CA LEU A 46 -12.51 9.74 24.29
C LEU A 46 -11.62 10.59 23.39
N GLU A 47 -10.56 11.13 23.98
CA GLU A 47 -9.51 11.84 23.28
C GLU A 47 -8.22 11.03 23.34
N MET A 48 -7.58 10.84 22.18
CA MET A 48 -6.19 10.40 22.09
C MET A 48 -5.35 11.57 21.61
N LEU A 49 -4.35 11.92 22.41
CA LEU A 49 -3.41 13.00 22.15
C LEU A 49 -2.06 12.44 21.77
N ASN A 50 -1.36 13.16 20.89
CA ASN A 50 0.01 12.87 20.49
C ASN A 50 0.16 11.40 20.04
N PHE A 51 -0.78 10.92 19.21
CA PHE A 51 -0.68 9.59 18.62
C PHE A 51 0.53 9.56 17.67
N ARG A 52 1.40 8.57 17.85
CA ARG A 52 2.63 8.39 17.07
C ARG A 52 2.73 6.95 16.60
N ILE A 53 3.14 6.77 15.35
CA ILE A 53 3.56 5.48 14.81
C ILE A 53 5.09 5.49 14.83
N HIS A 54 5.67 4.53 15.54
CA HIS A 54 7.12 4.39 15.69
C HIS A 54 7.68 3.39 14.67
N THR A 55 6.91 2.36 14.33
CA THR A 55 7.35 1.32 13.40
C THR A 55 6.15 0.78 12.63
N PRO A 56 6.19 0.73 11.28
CA PRO A 56 5.15 0.10 10.50
C PRO A 56 5.12 -1.41 10.74
N LEU A 57 3.94 -2.02 10.67
CA LEU A 57 3.79 -3.47 10.77
C LEU A 57 3.42 -4.06 9.41
N VAL A 58 4.31 -4.87 8.85
CA VAL A 58 4.04 -5.64 7.62
C VAL A 58 3.28 -6.91 7.99
N ILE A 59 2.15 -7.14 7.33
CA ILE A 59 1.35 -8.36 7.48
C ILE A 59 1.88 -9.39 6.48
N SER A 60 2.49 -10.46 6.98
CA SER A 60 2.92 -11.57 6.13
C SER A 60 1.72 -12.24 5.44
N GLU A 61 1.87 -12.64 4.18
CA GLU A 61 0.81 -13.32 3.40
C GLU A 61 0.30 -14.60 4.07
N ILE A 62 1.19 -15.35 4.72
CA ILE A 62 0.88 -16.59 5.44
C ILE A 62 0.37 -16.36 6.87
N ALA A 63 0.40 -15.11 7.37
CA ALA A 63 -0.05 -14.81 8.72
C ALA A 63 -1.55 -15.08 8.87
N LYS A 64 -1.91 -15.86 9.88
CA LYS A 64 -3.31 -16.10 10.27
C LYS A 64 -3.82 -15.04 11.25
N THR A 65 -2.92 -14.40 12.01
CA THR A 65 -3.28 -13.41 13.02
C THR A 65 -2.27 -12.27 13.05
N VAL A 66 -2.74 -11.07 13.39
CA VAL A 66 -1.88 -9.97 13.88
C VAL A 66 -2.09 -9.86 15.38
N GLN A 67 -1.01 -9.86 16.15
CA GLN A 67 -1.03 -9.72 17.60
C GLN A 67 -0.12 -8.59 18.07
N MET A 68 -0.61 -7.82 19.03
CA MET A 68 0.14 -6.74 19.67
C MET A 68 -0.11 -6.76 21.18
N CYS A 69 0.91 -6.43 21.95
CA CYS A 69 0.83 -6.24 23.40
C CYS A 69 0.50 -4.78 23.72
N LEU A 70 -0.68 -4.55 24.28
CA LEU A 70 -1.12 -3.25 24.78
C LEU A 70 -0.61 -3.05 26.22
N HIS A 71 0.22 -2.04 26.38
CA HIS A 71 0.76 -1.58 27.66
C HIS A 71 0.02 -0.31 28.09
N LYS A 72 -0.47 -0.27 29.33
CA LYS A 72 -1.21 0.86 29.90
C LYS A 72 -0.52 1.33 31.18
N ALA A 73 -0.09 2.59 31.18
CA ALA A 73 0.52 3.26 32.33
C ALA A 73 -0.23 4.58 32.58
N GLY A 74 -1.31 4.50 33.35
CA GLY A 74 -2.24 5.60 33.54
C GLY A 74 -2.90 6.02 32.21
N PRO A 75 -2.79 7.28 31.78
CA PRO A 75 -3.29 7.74 30.48
C PRO A 75 -2.36 7.37 29.31
N ASN A 76 -1.11 7.00 29.56
CA ASN A 76 -0.21 6.60 28.49
C ASN A 76 -0.51 5.17 28.05
N MET A 77 -0.68 4.97 26.75
CA MET A 77 -0.93 3.67 26.14
C MET A 77 0.06 3.44 25.00
N GLU A 78 0.61 2.23 24.94
CA GLU A 78 1.60 1.84 23.94
C GLU A 78 1.28 0.44 23.39
N LEU A 79 1.56 0.25 22.10
CA LEU A 79 1.47 -1.04 21.42
C LEU A 79 2.88 -1.55 21.13
N TRP A 80 3.15 -2.77 21.58
CA TRP A 80 4.41 -3.46 21.41
C TRP A 80 4.19 -4.78 20.68
N ASP A 81 5.26 -5.35 20.15
CA ASP A 81 5.29 -6.76 19.75
C ASP A 81 5.18 -7.68 20.97
N ASN A 82 4.99 -8.98 20.71
CA ASN A 82 4.83 -9.98 21.76
C ASN A 82 6.09 -10.12 22.63
N ASP A 83 7.26 -9.85 22.07
CA ASP A 83 8.56 -9.90 22.78
C ASP A 83 8.87 -8.62 23.57
N GLY A 84 8.10 -7.54 23.39
CA GLY A 84 8.36 -6.23 24.01
C GLY A 84 9.62 -5.52 23.48
N LYS A 85 10.11 -5.87 22.29
CA LYS A 85 11.30 -5.31 21.65
C LYS A 85 10.97 -4.18 20.68
N ILE A 86 9.84 -4.29 19.96
CA ILE A 86 9.42 -3.34 18.94
C ILE A 86 8.19 -2.61 19.45
N ARG A 87 8.29 -1.29 19.57
CA ARG A 87 7.14 -0.42 19.82
C ARG A 87 6.54 -0.01 18.49
N TYR A 88 5.27 -0.34 18.25
CA TYR A 88 4.58 0.04 17.01
C TYR A 88 3.97 1.43 17.11
N ALA A 89 3.24 1.71 18.19
CA ALA A 89 2.53 2.98 18.35
C ALA A 89 2.38 3.39 19.82
N SER A 90 2.11 4.68 20.04
CA SER A 90 1.83 5.22 21.37
C SER A 90 0.85 6.38 21.31
N ALA A 91 0.08 6.60 22.37
CA ALA A 91 -0.73 7.79 22.56
C ALA A 91 -0.95 8.10 24.05
N TYR A 92 -1.36 9.33 24.34
CA TYR A 92 -1.94 9.71 25.62
C TYR A 92 -3.46 9.71 25.50
N VAL A 93 -4.15 8.93 26.32
CA VAL A 93 -5.58 8.64 26.17
C VAL A 93 -6.34 9.07 27.41
N GLN A 94 -7.36 9.91 27.23
CA GLN A 94 -8.19 10.44 28.31
C GLN A 94 -9.65 10.63 27.89
N VAL A 95 -10.56 10.65 28.86
CA VAL A 95 -11.94 11.09 28.60
C VAL A 95 -11.93 12.61 28.46
N SER A 96 -12.53 13.11 27.39
CA SER A 96 -12.61 14.55 27.16
C SER A 96 -13.57 15.21 28.14
N LYS A 97 -13.11 16.29 28.77
CA LYS A 97 -13.94 17.15 29.63
C LYS A 97 -14.74 18.19 28.84
N SER A 98 -14.29 18.49 27.63
CA SER A 98 -14.89 19.47 26.73
C SER A 98 -14.85 18.88 25.32
N PRO A 99 -15.87 18.08 24.95
CA PRO A 99 -15.94 17.52 23.62
C PRO A 99 -16.00 18.68 22.60
N PRO A 100 -15.25 18.62 21.48
CA PRO A 100 -15.34 19.63 20.43
C PRO A 100 -16.78 19.76 19.93
N SER A 101 -17.08 20.77 19.12
CA SER A 101 -18.35 20.81 18.38
C SER A 101 -18.35 19.80 17.24
N ALA A 102 -19.51 19.21 16.95
CA ALA A 102 -19.68 18.34 15.79
C ALA A 102 -19.54 19.18 14.50
N TYR A 103 -19.10 18.54 13.41
CA TYR A 103 -18.99 19.22 12.11
C TYR A 103 -20.30 19.03 11.35
N PRO A 104 -20.90 20.08 10.80
CA PRO A 104 -22.15 19.91 10.06
C PRO A 104 -21.91 19.04 8.83
N ALA A 105 -22.93 18.23 8.48
CA ALA A 105 -22.89 17.47 7.24
C ALA A 105 -22.68 18.42 6.02
N PRO A 106 -21.82 18.04 5.06
CA PRO A 106 -21.58 18.86 3.89
C PRO A 106 -22.85 19.01 3.04
N HIS A 107 -23.08 20.21 2.52
CA HIS A 107 -24.26 20.49 1.70
C HIS A 107 -24.15 19.80 0.34
N LYS A 108 -25.05 18.87 0.03
CA LYS A 108 -25.06 18.12 -1.24
C LYS A 108 -25.19 18.98 -2.50
N ASP A 109 -25.60 20.24 -2.37
CA ASP A 109 -26.14 21.05 -3.48
C ASP A 109 -25.21 22.13 -4.05
N LYS A 110 -23.91 22.14 -3.72
CA LYS A 110 -23.01 23.21 -4.20
C LYS A 110 -21.80 22.67 -4.96
N ASP A 111 -21.86 22.85 -6.27
CA ASP A 111 -20.76 22.81 -7.23
C ASP A 111 -20.27 21.41 -7.66
N ILE A 112 -21.07 20.79 -8.52
CA ILE A 112 -20.81 19.51 -9.21
C ILE A 112 -19.52 19.55 -10.07
N SER A 113 -19.00 20.75 -10.37
CA SER A 113 -17.90 20.96 -11.32
C SER A 113 -16.53 20.40 -10.87
N SER A 114 -16.36 20.01 -9.60
CA SER A 114 -15.10 19.51 -9.04
C SER A 114 -15.21 18.18 -8.29
N ILE A 115 -16.32 17.46 -8.48
CA ILE A 115 -16.53 16.14 -7.87
C ILE A 115 -15.82 15.07 -8.69
N PHE A 116 -14.88 14.36 -8.06
CA PHE A 116 -14.26 13.16 -8.61
C PHE A 116 -15.10 11.94 -8.25
N GLU A 117 -15.24 11.02 -9.20
CA GLU A 117 -15.77 9.69 -8.91
C GLU A 117 -14.74 8.89 -8.11
N GLY A 118 -15.19 8.11 -7.14
CA GLY A 118 -14.34 7.33 -6.25
C GLY A 118 -13.41 6.39 -7.00
N MET A 119 -13.89 5.73 -8.06
CA MET A 119 -13.06 4.87 -8.90
C MET A 119 -11.92 5.63 -9.59
N GLN A 120 -12.19 6.86 -10.05
CA GLN A 120 -11.16 7.71 -10.66
C GLN A 120 -10.11 8.11 -9.62
N PHE A 121 -10.54 8.43 -8.40
CA PHE A 121 -9.66 8.70 -7.28
C PHE A 121 -8.78 7.51 -6.90
N TYR A 122 -9.36 6.30 -6.74
CA TYR A 122 -8.58 5.10 -6.43
C TYR A 122 -7.59 4.73 -7.55
N ASN A 123 -7.97 4.92 -8.82
CA ASN A 123 -7.05 4.77 -9.94
C ASN A 123 -5.91 5.80 -9.92
N HIS A 124 -6.19 7.03 -9.49
CA HIS A 124 -5.16 8.06 -9.34
C HIS A 124 -4.15 7.69 -8.25
N ILE A 125 -4.61 7.39 -7.02
CA ILE A 125 -3.70 7.07 -5.91
C ILE A 125 -2.99 5.71 -6.11
N ARG A 126 -3.57 4.77 -6.87
CA ARG A 126 -2.86 3.56 -7.28
C ARG A 126 -1.56 3.85 -8.02
N ARG A 127 -1.51 4.90 -8.85
CA ARG A 127 -0.29 5.32 -9.55
C ARG A 127 0.80 5.83 -8.59
N LEU A 128 0.43 6.25 -7.38
CA LEU A 128 1.35 6.68 -6.33
C LEU A 128 1.81 5.48 -5.45
N GLY A 129 1.21 4.31 -5.63
CA GLY A 129 1.50 3.08 -4.88
C GLY A 129 0.45 2.71 -3.82
N TYR A 130 -0.74 3.33 -3.80
CA TYR A 130 -1.82 2.90 -2.91
C TYR A 130 -2.71 1.87 -3.60
N GLU A 131 -2.53 0.60 -3.27
CA GLU A 131 -3.15 -0.54 -3.96
C GLU A 131 -4.33 -1.12 -3.17
N TYR A 132 -5.13 -0.23 -2.57
CA TYR A 132 -6.26 -0.62 -1.73
C TYR A 132 -7.22 -1.61 -2.43
N GLY A 133 -7.57 -2.68 -1.73
CA GLY A 133 -8.63 -3.61 -2.12
C GLY A 133 -10.03 -3.06 -1.82
N THR A 134 -11.05 -3.80 -2.24
CA THR A 134 -12.45 -3.32 -2.25
C THR A 134 -12.97 -2.92 -0.87
N ASN A 135 -12.47 -3.50 0.22
CA ASN A 135 -12.91 -3.16 1.57
C ASN A 135 -12.35 -1.83 2.10
N TYR A 136 -11.35 -1.26 1.44
CA TYR A 136 -10.78 0.06 1.74
C TYR A 136 -11.20 1.12 0.70
N GLN A 137 -11.79 0.71 -0.41
CA GLN A 137 -12.30 1.60 -1.45
C GLN A 137 -13.70 2.14 -1.14
N LEU A 138 -13.85 2.86 -0.03
CA LEU A 138 -15.17 3.26 0.49
C LEU A 138 -15.72 4.57 -0.07
N ILE A 139 -14.85 5.36 -0.70
CA ILE A 139 -15.20 6.66 -1.27
C ILE A 139 -15.93 6.42 -2.60
N ASP A 140 -17.15 6.96 -2.69
CA ASP A 140 -17.98 6.91 -3.89
C ASP A 140 -17.81 8.18 -4.73
N CYS A 141 -17.73 9.32 -4.06
CA CYS A 141 -17.34 10.58 -4.67
C CYS A 141 -16.69 11.52 -3.65
N LEU A 142 -15.90 12.46 -4.13
CA LEU A 142 -15.18 13.42 -3.29
C LEU A 142 -14.79 14.67 -4.07
N ASN A 143 -14.54 15.75 -3.34
CA ASN A 143 -13.86 16.96 -3.82
C ASN A 143 -12.64 17.23 -2.91
N LEU A 144 -12.03 18.41 -3.01
CA LEU A 144 -10.86 18.78 -2.20
C LEU A 144 -11.13 18.88 -0.69
N LYS A 145 -12.39 18.98 -0.27
CA LYS A 145 -12.76 19.23 1.13
C LYS A 145 -13.71 18.18 1.69
N GLU A 146 -14.35 17.38 0.87
CA GLU A 146 -15.47 16.54 1.28
C GLU A 146 -15.37 15.20 0.56
N ALA A 147 -15.68 14.13 1.27
CA ALA A 147 -15.82 12.78 0.72
C ALA A 147 -17.15 12.18 1.15
N TYR A 148 -17.79 11.45 0.26
CA TYR A 148 -18.99 10.69 0.51
C TYR A 148 -18.72 9.20 0.29
N PHE A 149 -19.28 8.35 1.16
CA PHE A 149 -19.07 6.91 1.14
C PHE A 149 -20.30 6.20 0.57
N GLY A 150 -20.11 5.33 -0.42
CA GLY A 150 -21.22 4.82 -1.25
C GLY A 150 -22.10 3.79 -0.56
N LYS A 151 -21.49 2.77 0.04
CA LYS A 151 -22.17 1.77 0.87
C LYS A 151 -21.28 1.40 2.04
N MET A 152 -21.90 0.98 3.13
CA MET A 152 -21.22 0.28 4.25
C MET A 152 -21.36 -1.24 4.11
N PRO A 153 -20.68 -1.95 3.18
CA PRO A 153 -20.67 -3.40 3.27
C PRO A 153 -19.57 -3.83 4.26
N SER A 154 -19.97 -4.48 5.35
CA SER A 154 -19.08 -5.19 6.30
C SER A 154 -18.01 -4.35 7.02
N LEU A 155 -18.31 -3.09 7.33
CA LEU A 155 -17.28 -2.17 7.81
C LEU A 155 -16.85 -2.45 9.25
N ASN A 156 -15.53 -2.49 9.42
CA ASN A 156 -14.88 -2.31 10.70
C ASN A 156 -14.45 -0.85 10.83
N TRP A 157 -14.23 -0.40 12.06
CA TRP A 157 -13.78 0.96 12.33
C TRP A 157 -12.44 1.31 11.63
N ILE A 158 -11.58 0.32 11.35
CA ILE A 158 -10.27 0.52 10.73
C ILE A 158 -10.46 1.01 9.29
N SER A 159 -11.17 0.28 8.43
CA SER A 159 -11.37 0.69 7.04
C SER A 159 -12.17 1.99 6.92
N TYR A 160 -13.13 2.22 7.81
CA TYR A 160 -13.87 3.48 7.89
C TYR A 160 -12.96 4.68 8.19
N MET A 161 -12.14 4.59 9.24
CA MET A 161 -11.19 5.65 9.58
C MET A 161 -10.13 5.85 8.50
N ASP A 162 -9.72 4.78 7.82
CA ASP A 162 -8.71 4.84 6.78
C ASP A 162 -9.24 5.54 5.53
N ALA A 163 -10.49 5.26 5.15
CA ALA A 163 -11.18 6.00 4.10
C ALA A 163 -11.33 7.51 4.41
N MET A 164 -11.42 7.90 5.69
CA MET A 164 -11.34 9.31 6.07
C MET A 164 -9.94 9.87 5.72
N LEU A 165 -8.86 9.15 6.04
CA LEU A 165 -7.49 9.57 5.74
C LEU A 165 -7.20 9.70 4.24
N HIS A 166 -7.90 8.94 3.38
CA HIS A 166 -7.79 9.06 1.93
C HIS A 166 -8.08 10.48 1.42
N LEU A 167 -8.88 11.28 2.14
CA LEU A 167 -9.17 12.68 1.80
C LEU A 167 -7.92 13.58 1.84
N HIS A 168 -6.83 13.18 2.51
CA HIS A 168 -5.54 13.89 2.42
C HIS A 168 -4.75 13.55 1.15
N LEU A 169 -5.11 12.49 0.43
CA LEU A 169 -4.41 12.06 -0.77
C LEU A 169 -4.92 12.76 -2.03
N VAL A 170 -6.04 13.49 -1.96
CA VAL A 170 -6.70 14.11 -3.14
C VAL A 170 -5.78 15.07 -3.88
N ASP A 171 -4.98 15.86 -3.16
CA ASP A 171 -4.06 16.85 -3.73
C ASP A 171 -2.62 16.31 -3.85
N GLY A 172 -2.41 15.03 -3.58
CA GLY A 172 -1.09 14.43 -3.47
C GLY A 172 -0.52 14.04 -4.84
N ASN A 173 0.59 14.67 -5.24
CA ASN A 173 1.43 14.18 -6.34
C ASN A 173 2.61 13.32 -5.84
N SER A 174 2.69 13.12 -4.53
CA SER A 174 3.73 12.34 -3.86
C SER A 174 3.09 11.22 -3.05
N PHE A 175 3.87 10.17 -2.86
CA PHE A 175 3.50 9.11 -1.94
C PHE A 175 3.81 9.57 -0.51
N GLY A 176 2.85 9.41 0.40
CA GLY A 176 3.07 9.62 1.82
C GLY A 176 2.20 8.76 2.72
N TYR A 177 2.65 8.56 3.96
CA TYR A 177 1.93 7.73 4.92
C TYR A 177 1.81 8.43 6.28
N PRO A 178 0.77 8.14 7.06
CA PRO A 178 0.60 8.71 8.39
C PRO A 178 1.72 8.26 9.33
N ILE A 179 2.34 9.22 10.03
CA ILE A 179 3.31 8.97 11.11
C ILE A 179 2.75 9.39 12.49
N GLY A 180 1.58 10.01 12.50
CA GLY A 180 0.79 10.22 13.72
C GLY A 180 -0.22 11.36 13.59
N ILE A 181 -0.99 11.54 14.65
CA ILE A 181 -2.11 12.49 14.70
C ILE A 181 -2.03 13.19 16.06
N ASP A 182 -2.09 14.51 16.09
CA ASP A 182 -1.93 15.26 17.34
C ASP A 182 -3.14 15.11 18.26
N LYS A 183 -4.35 15.03 17.68
CA LYS A 183 -5.57 14.79 18.43
C LYS A 183 -6.55 13.94 17.63
N ILE A 184 -7.00 12.86 18.25
CA ILE A 184 -8.08 12.00 17.77
C ILE A 184 -9.19 12.09 18.81
N PHE A 185 -10.43 12.33 18.37
CA PHE A 185 -11.57 12.36 19.27
C PHE A 185 -12.71 11.48 18.75
N PHE A 186 -13.19 10.58 19.59
CA PHE A 186 -14.28 9.65 19.31
C PHE A 186 -15.56 10.10 19.99
N ARG A 187 -16.60 10.41 19.21
CA ARG A 187 -17.96 10.66 19.72
C ARG A 187 -18.79 9.40 19.79
N GLU A 188 -18.67 8.58 18.75
CA GLU A 188 -19.43 7.35 18.59
C GLU A 188 -18.53 6.13 18.78
N ASN A 189 -19.12 5.07 19.30
CA ASN A 189 -18.49 3.76 19.42
C ASN A 189 -19.17 2.68 18.57
N SER A 190 -20.36 2.99 18.04
CA SER A 190 -21.05 2.14 17.09
C SER A 190 -20.90 2.68 15.68
N LEU A 191 -20.38 1.84 14.78
CA LEU A 191 -20.22 2.20 13.38
C LEU A 191 -21.58 2.40 12.68
N SER A 192 -22.67 1.83 13.20
CA SER A 192 -24.02 2.06 12.68
C SER A 192 -24.50 3.51 12.81
N HIS A 193 -23.88 4.31 13.69
CA HIS A 193 -24.16 5.73 13.85
C HIS A 193 -23.15 6.62 13.11
N ALA A 194 -22.12 6.02 12.52
CA ALA A 194 -21.08 6.77 11.84
C ALA A 194 -21.61 7.33 10.51
N PRO A 195 -21.42 8.63 10.23
CA PRO A 195 -21.88 9.23 8.99
C PRO A 195 -21.13 8.69 7.78
N LEU A 196 -21.80 8.64 6.63
CA LEU A 196 -21.22 8.24 5.34
C LEU A 196 -20.57 9.39 4.60
N TRP A 197 -19.92 10.27 5.35
CA TRP A 197 -19.20 11.40 4.82
C TRP A 197 -18.07 11.80 5.76
N ALA A 198 -17.09 12.50 5.20
CA ALA A 198 -16.00 13.13 5.93
C ALA A 198 -15.72 14.50 5.32
N VAL A 199 -15.29 15.45 6.14
CA VAL A 199 -14.87 16.79 5.72
C VAL A 199 -13.45 17.07 6.14
N ARG A 200 -12.72 17.85 5.34
CA ARG A 200 -11.38 18.37 5.57
C ARG A 200 -11.47 19.90 5.74
N PRO A 201 -11.86 20.38 6.94
CA PRO A 201 -12.05 21.82 7.18
C PRO A 201 -10.74 22.61 7.06
N GLU A 202 -9.61 21.96 7.33
CA GLU A 202 -8.26 22.52 7.32
C GLU A 202 -7.27 21.50 6.74
N CYS A 203 -6.09 21.93 6.30
CA CYS A 203 -5.13 21.08 5.59
C CYS A 203 -4.71 19.79 6.32
N ASN A 204 -4.77 19.76 7.67
CA ASN A 204 -4.33 18.64 8.51
C ASN A 204 -5.44 18.13 9.44
N THR A 205 -6.70 18.45 9.13
CA THR A 205 -7.85 18.06 9.94
C THR A 205 -8.86 17.33 9.07
N ILE A 206 -9.30 16.15 9.49
CA ILE A 206 -10.46 15.46 8.93
C ILE A 206 -11.45 15.22 10.04
N ALA A 207 -12.73 15.44 9.77
CA ALA A 207 -13.76 15.24 10.77
C ALA A 207 -15.09 14.81 10.17
N ASN A 208 -15.93 14.28 11.05
CA ASN A 208 -17.37 14.17 10.88
C ASN A 208 -18.06 14.10 12.25
N ASP A 209 -19.33 13.68 12.28
CA ASP A 209 -20.11 13.56 13.52
C ASP A 209 -19.70 12.39 14.43
N ALA A 210 -18.84 11.47 13.98
CA ALA A 210 -18.36 10.35 14.78
C ALA A 210 -16.91 10.54 15.26
N ILE A 211 -16.04 11.06 14.39
CA ILE A 211 -14.60 11.12 14.62
C ILE A 211 -14.04 12.47 14.19
N LEU A 212 -13.10 13.00 14.98
CA LEU A 212 -12.23 14.11 14.61
C LEU A 212 -10.77 13.64 14.63
N LEU A 213 -10.05 13.86 13.54
CA LEU A 213 -8.62 13.65 13.36
C LEU A 213 -7.98 15.01 13.09
N GLN A 214 -7.25 15.55 14.06
CA GLN A 214 -6.65 16.88 13.98
C GLN A 214 -5.12 16.80 14.10
N GLY A 215 -4.43 17.54 13.25
CA GLY A 215 -2.97 17.54 13.18
C GLY A 215 -2.45 16.21 12.64
N LEU A 216 -3.01 15.74 11.53
CA LEU A 216 -2.43 14.62 10.80
C LEU A 216 -1.02 14.99 10.33
N ARG A 217 -0.07 14.10 10.60
CA ARG A 217 1.32 14.24 10.17
C ARG A 217 1.65 13.10 9.23
N MET A 218 2.14 13.48 8.06
CA MET A 218 2.50 12.56 6.98
C MET A 218 4.00 12.60 6.77
N GLU A 219 4.58 11.45 6.46
CA GLU A 219 5.92 11.36 5.89
C GLU A 219 5.80 11.08 4.40
N TYR A 220 6.51 11.84 3.58
CA TYR A 220 6.45 11.74 2.12
C TYR A 220 7.73 11.11 1.59
N LEU A 221 7.58 10.12 0.72
CA LEU A 221 8.68 9.55 -0.05
C LEU A 221 8.56 9.99 -1.51
N PRO A 222 9.69 10.10 -2.23
CA PRO A 222 9.65 10.27 -3.67
C PRO A 222 8.84 9.14 -4.31
N VAL A 223 8.10 9.49 -5.36
CA VAL A 223 7.46 8.51 -6.24
C VAL A 223 8.60 7.70 -6.87
N GLN A 224 8.53 6.37 -6.80
CA GLN A 224 9.52 5.53 -7.46
C GLN A 224 9.47 5.82 -8.96
N THR A 225 10.55 6.39 -9.48
CA THR A 225 10.70 6.62 -10.91
C THR A 225 10.72 5.27 -11.59
N HIS A 226 9.68 4.97 -12.38
CA HIS A 226 9.74 3.85 -13.29
C HIS A 226 10.79 4.19 -14.35
N THR A 227 11.92 3.48 -14.33
CA THR A 227 12.85 3.49 -15.44
C THR A 227 12.20 2.70 -16.57
N TYR A 228 11.58 3.41 -17.51
CA TYR A 228 11.17 2.82 -18.77
C TYR A 228 12.41 2.37 -19.54
N SER A 229 12.50 1.09 -19.86
CA SER A 229 13.39 0.63 -20.92
C SER A 229 12.75 0.99 -22.26
N ILE A 230 13.40 1.85 -23.04
CA ILE A 230 13.00 2.05 -24.43
C ILE A 230 13.57 0.87 -25.20
N HIS A 231 12.70 0.00 -25.69
CA HIS A 231 13.07 -1.08 -26.59
C HIS A 231 13.05 -0.52 -28.01
N GLN A 232 14.22 -0.49 -28.66
CA GLN A 232 14.32 -0.23 -30.09
C GLN A 232 14.53 -1.57 -30.79
N GLU A 233 13.52 -2.01 -31.54
CA GLU A 233 13.64 -3.16 -32.42
C GLU A 233 14.31 -2.69 -33.72
N THR A 234 15.46 -3.27 -34.05
CA THR A 234 16.13 -3.04 -35.34
C THR A 234 16.31 -4.37 -36.02
N PHE A 235 15.83 -4.48 -37.26
CA PHE A 235 16.08 -5.65 -38.08
C PHE A 235 17.52 -5.60 -38.59
N ILE A 236 18.33 -6.57 -38.19
CA ILE A 236 19.66 -6.75 -38.74
C ILE A 236 19.53 -7.86 -39.77
N GLU A 237 19.60 -7.49 -41.05
CA GLU A 237 19.65 -8.46 -42.14
C GLU A 237 20.88 -9.35 -41.96
N TYR A 238 20.64 -10.62 -41.66
CA TYR A 238 21.65 -11.66 -41.67
C TYR A 238 21.41 -12.53 -42.90
N GLY A 239 22.23 -12.34 -43.94
CA GLY A 239 22.15 -13.09 -45.20
C GLY A 239 23.54 -13.30 -45.79
N GLU A 240 23.67 -14.32 -46.63
CA GLU A 240 24.90 -14.75 -47.32
C GLU A 240 25.42 -13.76 -48.38
N SER A 241 25.26 -12.45 -48.17
CA SER A 241 25.93 -11.44 -48.99
C SER A 241 27.28 -11.08 -48.33
N ASP A 242 28.31 -10.93 -49.17
CA ASP A 242 29.76 -10.79 -48.87
C ASP A 242 30.18 -9.69 -47.87
N THR A 243 29.25 -9.06 -47.16
CA THR A 243 29.51 -8.17 -46.02
C THR A 243 28.84 -8.72 -44.77
N ALA A 244 29.19 -9.94 -44.37
CA ALA A 244 28.82 -10.48 -43.07
C ALA A 244 29.36 -9.55 -41.98
N ILE A 245 28.46 -8.99 -41.17
CA ILE A 245 28.83 -8.26 -39.96
C ILE A 245 29.55 -9.26 -39.06
N ASP A 246 30.79 -8.98 -38.69
CA ASP A 246 31.56 -9.79 -37.75
C ASP A 246 30.73 -10.02 -36.48
N ILE A 247 30.48 -11.29 -36.15
CA ILE A 247 29.69 -11.70 -35.01
C ILE A 247 30.21 -11.13 -33.69
N LYS A 248 31.53 -10.92 -33.58
CA LYS A 248 32.16 -10.28 -32.43
C LYS A 248 31.84 -8.79 -32.37
N LEU A 249 31.81 -8.12 -33.52
CA LEU A 249 31.38 -6.72 -33.61
C LEU A 249 29.91 -6.60 -33.23
N LEU A 250 29.06 -7.50 -33.72
CA LEU A 250 27.64 -7.54 -33.35
C LEU A 250 27.43 -7.78 -31.84
N ALA A 251 28.13 -8.76 -31.26
CA ALA A 251 28.11 -8.99 -29.82
C ALA A 251 28.55 -7.75 -29.02
N SER A 252 29.61 -7.07 -29.47
CA SER A 252 30.10 -5.85 -28.83
C SER A 252 29.10 -4.69 -28.90
N LEU A 253 28.38 -4.55 -30.02
CA LEU A 253 27.33 -3.55 -30.20
C LEU A 253 26.15 -3.84 -29.27
N ILE A 254 25.69 -5.09 -29.21
CA ILE A 254 24.61 -5.51 -28.30
C ILE A 254 25.01 -5.25 -26.85
N CYS A 255 26.23 -5.62 -26.45
CA CYS A 255 26.75 -5.35 -25.11
C CYS A 255 26.84 -3.85 -24.79
N ARG A 256 27.15 -3.01 -25.79
CA ARG A 256 27.24 -1.55 -25.60
C ARG A 256 25.85 -0.92 -25.44
N GLU A 257 24.89 -1.32 -26.26
CA GLU A 257 23.58 -0.69 -26.34
C GLU A 257 22.54 -1.32 -25.39
N SER A 258 22.80 -2.53 -24.87
CA SER A 258 21.86 -3.27 -24.03
C SER A 258 22.41 -3.49 -22.62
N ARG A 259 21.64 -3.08 -21.60
CA ARG A 259 21.95 -3.39 -20.19
C ARG A 259 21.51 -4.79 -19.77
N VAL A 260 20.50 -5.32 -20.45
CA VAL A 260 19.90 -6.64 -20.23
C VAL A 260 19.55 -7.20 -21.59
N PHE A 261 19.80 -8.49 -21.80
CA PHE A 261 19.35 -9.23 -22.97
C PHE A 261 18.79 -10.58 -22.51
N SER A 262 17.81 -11.09 -23.26
CA SER A 262 17.21 -12.40 -23.02
C SER A 262 17.22 -13.18 -24.32
N LEU A 263 17.57 -14.46 -24.24
CA LEU A 263 17.63 -15.35 -25.40
C LEU A 263 16.43 -16.30 -25.38
N TYR A 264 15.62 -16.27 -26.43
CA TYR A 264 14.51 -17.20 -26.61
C TYR A 264 14.94 -18.35 -27.51
N GLN A 265 14.88 -19.57 -26.98
CA GLN A 265 15.17 -20.80 -27.71
C GLN A 265 13.91 -21.34 -28.42
N PRO A 266 14.06 -22.15 -29.50
CA PRO A 266 15.32 -22.70 -30.02
C PRO A 266 16.04 -21.77 -31.02
N LEU A 267 17.37 -21.73 -30.92
CA LEU A 267 18.22 -21.13 -31.95
C LEU A 267 18.60 -22.21 -32.98
N VAL A 268 18.41 -21.91 -34.26
CA VAL A 268 18.65 -22.85 -35.36
C VAL A 268 19.86 -22.51 -36.22
N SER A 269 20.46 -21.32 -36.03
CA SER A 269 21.66 -20.87 -36.74
C SER A 269 22.91 -21.01 -35.87
N ASN A 270 23.99 -21.52 -36.45
CA ASN A 270 25.30 -21.62 -35.78
C ASN A 270 25.84 -20.25 -35.39
N ASP A 271 25.61 -19.22 -36.21
CA ASP A 271 26.01 -17.84 -35.91
C ASP A 271 25.19 -17.27 -34.76
N LEU A 272 23.88 -17.56 -34.69
CA LEU A 272 23.10 -17.15 -33.52
C LEU A 272 23.54 -17.87 -32.23
N LEU A 273 23.98 -19.13 -32.33
CA LEU A 273 24.56 -19.87 -31.21
C LEU A 273 25.90 -19.26 -30.76
N GLU A 274 26.80 -18.97 -31.70
CA GLU A 274 28.08 -18.32 -31.40
C GLU A 274 27.88 -16.90 -30.80
N LEU A 275 26.90 -16.15 -31.31
CA LEU A 275 26.54 -14.84 -30.75
C LEU A 275 26.01 -14.97 -29.33
N ALA A 276 25.16 -15.97 -29.08
CA ALA A 276 24.63 -16.24 -27.74
C ALA A 276 25.76 -16.56 -26.75
N ASP A 277 26.76 -17.33 -27.17
CA ASP A 277 27.91 -17.68 -26.34
C ASP A 277 28.82 -16.46 -26.08
N LEU A 278 29.08 -15.63 -27.10
CA LEU A 278 29.83 -14.38 -26.93
C LEU A 278 29.13 -13.40 -25.97
N LEU A 279 27.80 -13.34 -26.00
CA LEU A 279 27.02 -12.51 -25.09
C LEU A 279 27.02 -13.06 -23.66
N ARG A 280 27.00 -14.40 -23.48
CA ARG A 280 27.15 -15.06 -22.17
C ARG A 280 28.51 -14.81 -21.53
N ASP A 281 29.57 -14.89 -22.34
CA ASP A 281 30.95 -14.69 -21.89
C ASP A 281 31.27 -13.22 -21.58
N SER A 282 30.46 -12.29 -22.08
CA SER A 282 30.59 -10.88 -21.76
C SER A 282 30.22 -10.63 -20.29
N LYS A 283 31.02 -9.82 -19.57
CA LYS A 283 30.85 -9.49 -18.13
C LYS A 283 29.44 -9.02 -17.71
N ILE A 284 28.59 -8.65 -18.68
CA ILE A 284 27.21 -8.20 -18.48
C ILE A 284 26.32 -9.34 -17.90
N MET A 285 26.65 -10.61 -18.14
CA MET A 285 25.92 -11.74 -17.54
C MET A 285 26.36 -12.06 -16.11
N ALA A 286 27.66 -11.95 -15.80
CA ALA A 286 28.19 -12.25 -14.47
C ALA A 286 27.62 -11.32 -13.36
N GLU A 287 27.30 -10.06 -13.71
CA GLU A 287 26.65 -9.13 -12.78
C GLU A 287 25.13 -9.36 -12.63
N ASN A 288 24.50 -10.08 -13.57
CA ASN A 288 23.05 -10.34 -13.59
C ASN A 288 22.69 -11.74 -13.03
N GLU A 289 23.49 -12.78 -13.26
CA GLU A 289 23.31 -14.08 -12.58
C GLU A 289 23.46 -13.95 -11.05
N ALA A 290 24.34 -13.06 -10.59
CA ALA A 290 24.45 -12.74 -9.16
C ALA A 290 23.20 -12.06 -8.56
N LYS A 291 22.30 -11.52 -9.39
CA LYS A 291 21.03 -10.90 -8.98
C LYS A 291 19.81 -11.80 -9.20
N VAL A 292 19.92 -12.82 -10.03
CA VAL A 292 18.84 -13.76 -10.35
C VAL A 292 19.22 -15.16 -9.85
N ALA A 293 19.18 -15.34 -8.52
CA ALA A 293 19.12 -16.70 -7.95
C ALA A 293 17.77 -17.36 -8.34
N PRO A 294 17.71 -18.69 -8.47
CA PRO A 294 16.82 -19.37 -9.39
C PRO A 294 15.36 -19.36 -8.92
N ILE A 295 14.48 -18.80 -9.76
CA ILE A 295 13.06 -19.12 -9.72
C ILE A 295 12.91 -20.51 -10.34
N ILE A 296 12.95 -21.52 -9.46
CA ILE A 296 12.32 -22.84 -9.53
C ILE A 296 11.89 -23.28 -10.95
N LEU A 297 12.74 -24.05 -11.62
CA LEU A 297 12.31 -25.00 -12.66
C LEU A 297 12.36 -26.40 -12.05
N SER A 298 11.31 -26.77 -11.33
CA SER A 298 11.08 -28.15 -10.90
C SER A 298 9.59 -28.47 -10.99
N GLU A 299 9.00 -28.43 -12.19
CA GLU A 299 7.66 -29.00 -12.40
C GLU A 299 7.28 -29.19 -13.88
N TYR A 300 8.19 -29.68 -14.73
CA TYR A 300 7.79 -30.27 -16.03
C TYR A 300 8.74 -31.43 -16.38
N SER A 301 8.66 -32.50 -15.61
CA SER A 301 9.04 -33.84 -16.08
C SER A 301 8.00 -34.80 -15.56
N ASN A 302 7.01 -35.10 -16.42
CA ASN A 302 6.20 -36.32 -16.46
C ASN A 302 5.01 -36.05 -17.39
N ILE A 303 5.25 -36.15 -18.70
CA ILE A 303 4.21 -36.53 -19.64
C ILE A 303 4.67 -37.87 -20.21
N ASP A 304 4.06 -38.93 -19.69
CA ASP A 304 4.09 -40.28 -20.26
C ASP A 304 3.51 -40.21 -21.66
N VAL A 305 4.32 -40.57 -22.66
CA VAL A 305 3.84 -40.87 -24.01
C VAL A 305 3.49 -42.35 -24.01
N GLY A 306 2.20 -42.65 -23.87
CA GLY A 306 1.68 -44.00 -24.05
C GLY A 306 1.78 -44.41 -25.53
N GLU A 307 2.37 -45.59 -25.75
CA GLU A 307 2.40 -46.29 -27.03
C GLU A 307 0.99 -46.79 -27.41
N GLU A 308 0.56 -46.49 -28.64
CA GLU A 308 -0.25 -47.36 -29.51
C GLU A 308 0.37 -47.35 -30.91
#